data_AF-A0A545UCE5-F1
#
_entry.id   AF-A0A545UCE5-F1
#
_cell.length_a   1.000
_cell.length_b   1.000
_cell.length_c   1.000
_cell.angle_alpha   90.00
_cell.angle_beta   90.00
_cell.angle_gamma   90.00
#
_symmetry.space_group_name_H-M   'P 1'
#
loop_
_entity.id
_entity.type
_entity.pdbx_description
1 polymer ?
#
loop_
_entity_poly.entity_id
_entity_poly.type
_entity_poly.pdbx_seq_one_letter_code
_entity_poly.pdbx_strand_id
1 'polypeptide(L)'
;MNPEQEIGWFGDLNDDCIARWNGLTLRAEEMERRRWWWAVYDENGDTIDDSNEYYPKEFRNGIWARSEAEKVAREYLEKLASRSDK
;
A
#
# COMPACT_ATOMS: atom_id res chain seq x y z
N MET A 1 14.24 2.64 -11.09
CA MET A 1 13.32 1.97 -10.15
C MET A 1 14.03 0.72 -9.65
N ASN A 2 14.18 0.55 -8.34
CA ASN A 2 14.75 -0.68 -7.78
C ASN A 2 13.61 -1.49 -7.12
N PRO A 3 13.04 -2.51 -7.79
CA PRO A 3 11.96 -3.32 -7.23
C PRO A 3 12.41 -4.17 -6.03
N GLU A 4 13.72 -4.36 -5.85
CA GLU A 4 14.31 -5.10 -4.72
C GLU A 4 14.52 -4.22 -3.48
N GLN A 5 14.29 -2.91 -3.57
CA GLN A 5 14.38 -2.03 -2.41
C GLN A 5 13.31 -2.42 -1.38
N GLU A 6 13.75 -2.71 -0.16
CA GLU A 6 12.89 -3.03 0.98
C GLU A 6 11.94 -1.87 1.30
N ILE A 7 10.69 -2.20 1.62
CA ILE A 7 9.66 -1.23 1.98
C ILE A 7 9.72 -1.02 3.50
N GLY A 8 10.29 0.10 3.92
CA GLY A 8 10.35 0.50 5.33
C GLY A 8 9.05 1.16 5.79
N TRP A 9 8.39 0.57 6.78
CA TRP A 9 7.19 1.12 7.41
C TRP A 9 7.54 1.96 8.64
N PHE A 10 6.87 3.09 8.79
CA PHE A 10 7.01 4.08 9.87
C PHE A 10 5.66 4.34 10.53
N GLY A 11 5.65 4.81 11.78
CA GLY A 11 4.43 5.01 12.57
C GLY A 11 4.14 3.85 13.53
N ASP A 12 2.88 3.66 13.90
CA ASP A 12 2.47 2.55 14.76
C ASP A 12 2.02 1.37 13.91
N LEU A 13 2.82 0.29 13.90
CA LEU A 13 2.51 -0.92 13.15
C LEU A 13 1.27 -1.67 13.65
N ASN A 14 0.72 -1.26 14.79
CA ASN A 14 -0.51 -1.79 15.39
C ASN A 14 -1.69 -0.81 15.35
N ASP A 15 -1.54 0.37 14.73
CA ASP A 15 -2.63 1.34 14.58
C ASP A 15 -2.54 1.98 13.19
N ASP A 16 -1.77 3.05 13.02
CA ASP A 16 -1.60 3.74 11.74
C ASP A 16 -0.12 3.83 11.35
N CYS A 17 0.21 3.25 10.20
CA CYS A 17 1.56 3.21 9.68
C CYS A 17 1.61 3.53 8.18
N ILE A 18 2.72 4.13 7.76
CA ILE A 18 2.97 4.54 6.38
C ILE A 18 4.34 4.05 5.89
N ALA A 19 4.46 3.84 4.59
CA ALA A 19 5.74 3.63 3.93
C ALA A 19 5.86 4.56 2.72
N ARG A 20 7.08 5.02 2.43
CA ARG A 20 7.40 5.76 1.20
C ARG A 20 8.32 4.93 0.34
N TRP A 21 7.93 4.67 -0.91
CA TRP A 21 8.67 3.76 -1.77
C TRP A 21 8.53 4.10 -3.25
N ASN A 22 9.66 4.36 -3.93
CA ASN A 22 9.70 4.72 -5.36
C ASN A 22 8.70 5.83 -5.77
N GLY A 23 8.54 6.86 -4.93
CA GLY A 23 7.61 7.97 -5.18
C GLY A 23 6.16 7.71 -4.74
N LEU A 24 5.84 6.49 -4.29
CA LEU A 24 4.54 6.13 -3.76
C LEU A 24 4.47 6.31 -2.25
N THR A 25 3.27 6.55 -1.74
CA THR A 25 2.94 6.46 -0.31
C THR A 25 2.01 5.27 -0.09
N LEU A 26 2.36 4.37 0.82
CA LEU A 26 1.52 3.27 1.26
C LEU A 26 1.04 3.58 2.68
N ARG A 27 -0.21 3.24 3.01
CA ARG A 27 -0.76 3.37 4.36
C ARG A 27 -1.50 2.10 4.77
N ALA A 28 -1.37 1.73 6.03
CA ALA A 28 -2.16 0.70 6.67
C ALA A 28 -2.65 1.21 8.03
N GLU A 29 -3.96 1.19 8.25
CA GLU A 29 -4.63 1.79 9.40
C GLU A 29 -5.61 0.79 10.04
N GLU A 30 -5.57 0.66 11.36
CA GLU A 30 -6.61 -0.03 12.12
C GLU A 30 -7.88 0.85 12.17
N MET A 31 -8.92 0.32 11.57
CA MET A 31 -10.28 0.83 11.64
C MET A 31 -11.06 0.16 12.78
N GLU A 32 -12.29 0.60 12.99
CA GLU A 32 -13.16 0.02 14.01
C GLU A 32 -13.31 -1.51 13.89
N ARG A 33 -13.31 -2.17 15.06
CA ARG A 33 -13.51 -3.62 15.25
C ARG A 33 -12.37 -4.47 14.70
N ARG A 34 -11.11 -4.03 14.84
CA ARG A 34 -9.91 -4.75 14.35
C ARG A 34 -9.92 -5.00 12.84
N ARG A 35 -10.70 -4.20 12.12
CA ARG A 35 -10.66 -4.19 10.67
C ARG A 35 -9.51 -3.28 10.27
N TRP A 36 -8.70 -3.72 9.35
CA TRP A 36 -7.63 -2.90 8.82
C TRP A 36 -7.99 -2.41 7.43
N TRP A 37 -7.58 -1.19 7.16
CA TRP A 37 -7.68 -0.55 5.86
C TRP A 37 -6.28 -0.31 5.32
N TRP A 38 -6.14 -0.33 3.99
CA TRP A 38 -4.92 0.07 3.32
C TRP A 38 -5.22 0.94 2.10
N ALA A 39 -4.24 1.74 1.71
CA ALA A 39 -4.25 2.52 0.48
C ALA A 39 -2.84 2.72 -0.08
N VAL A 40 -2.78 2.95 -1.38
CA VAL A 40 -1.57 3.34 -2.12
C VAL A 40 -1.84 4.63 -2.87
N TYR A 41 -0.95 5.60 -2.73
CA TYR A 41 -1.02 6.92 -3.36
C TYR A 41 0.18 7.16 -4.25
N ASP A 42 -0.02 7.95 -5.31
CA ASP A 42 1.06 8.49 -6.11
C ASP A 42 1.77 9.67 -5.42
N GLU A 43 2.74 10.28 -6.11
CA GLU A 43 3.52 11.40 -5.59
C GLU A 43 2.72 12.69 -5.35
N ASN A 44 1.57 12.82 -6.02
CA ASN A 44 0.65 13.95 -5.88
C ASN A 44 -0.36 13.74 -4.74
N GLY A 45 -0.44 12.51 -4.21
CA GLY A 45 -1.41 12.12 -3.21
C GLY A 45 -2.71 11.58 -3.82
N ASP A 46 -2.76 11.35 -5.12
CA ASP A 46 -3.90 10.71 -5.77
C ASP A 46 -3.91 9.21 -5.47
N THR A 47 -5.09 8.67 -5.14
CA THR A 47 -5.25 7.24 -4.84
C THR A 47 -5.02 6.41 -6.10
N ILE A 48 -4.05 5.49 -6.02
CA ILE A 48 -3.85 4.44 -7.01
C ILE A 48 -4.84 3.31 -6.78
N ASP A 49 -4.96 2.86 -5.53
CA ASP A 49 -5.93 1.85 -5.09
C ASP A 49 -6.09 1.87 -3.57
N ASP A 50 -7.20 1.32 -3.08
CA ASP A 50 -7.46 1.16 -1.65
C ASP A 50 -8.37 -0.03 -1.33
N SER A 51 -8.47 -0.36 -0.05
CA SER A 51 -9.25 -1.51 0.41
C SER A 51 -10.78 -1.31 0.43
N ASN A 52 -11.32 -0.15 0.05
CA ASN A 52 -12.75 0.16 0.18
C ASN A 52 -13.63 -0.73 -0.70
N GLU A 53 -13.18 -1.04 -1.93
CA GLU A 53 -13.90 -1.88 -2.89
C GLU A 53 -13.69 -3.39 -2.65
N TYR A 54 -12.81 -3.76 -1.70
CA TYR A 54 -12.44 -5.15 -1.42
C TYR A 54 -13.31 -5.79 -0.31
N TYR A 55 -14.42 -5.16 0.06
CA TYR A 55 -15.37 -5.70 1.02
C TYR A 55 -15.98 -7.01 0.51
N PRO A 56 -15.87 -8.15 1.24
CA PRO A 56 -15.66 -8.28 2.68
C PRO A 56 -14.34 -8.97 3.07
N LYS A 57 -13.23 -8.76 2.34
CA LYS A 57 -11.91 -9.20 2.82
C LYS A 57 -11.56 -8.37 4.06
N GLU A 58 -12.04 -8.80 5.23
CA GLU A 58 -11.68 -8.24 6.52
C GLU A 58 -10.18 -8.45 6.70
N PHE A 59 -9.36 -7.44 6.43
CA PHE A 59 -7.96 -7.46 6.82
C PHE A 59 -7.95 -7.43 8.36
N ARG A 60 -7.64 -8.56 8.99
CA ARG A 60 -7.80 -8.73 10.45
C ARG A 60 -6.62 -8.23 11.28
N ASN A 61 -5.57 -7.77 10.61
CA ASN A 61 -4.38 -7.23 11.24
C ASN A 61 -3.57 -6.39 10.23
N GLY A 62 -2.68 -5.56 10.75
CA GLY A 62 -1.87 -4.66 9.95
C GLY A 62 -0.85 -5.34 9.06
N ILE A 63 -0.43 -6.57 9.36
CA ILE A 63 0.49 -7.30 8.48
C ILE A 63 -0.18 -7.53 7.12
N TRP A 64 -1.43 -7.97 7.11
CA TRP A 64 -2.15 -8.24 5.87
C TRP A 64 -2.44 -6.96 5.08
N ALA A 65 -2.83 -5.88 5.76
CA ALA A 65 -3.06 -4.59 5.13
C ALA A 65 -1.78 -4.03 4.48
N ARG A 66 -0.65 -4.10 5.19
CA ARG A 66 0.66 -3.74 4.64
C ARG A 66 1.04 -4.60 3.44
N SER A 67 0.89 -5.92 3.52
CA SER A 67 1.23 -6.82 2.42
C SER A 67 0.42 -6.56 1.14
N GLU A 68 -0.87 -6.24 1.24
CA GLU A 68 -1.66 -5.91 0.05
C GLU A 68 -1.27 -4.54 -0.53
N ALA A 69 -1.02 -3.53 0.31
CA ALA A 69 -0.50 -2.24 -0.15
C ALA A 69 0.84 -2.40 -0.88
N GLU A 70 1.75 -3.21 -0.35
CA GLU A 70 3.05 -3.51 -0.99
C GLU A 70 2.88 -4.20 -2.34
N LYS A 71 1.98 -5.18 -2.42
CA LYS A 71 1.67 -5.90 -3.66
C LYS A 71 1.14 -4.96 -4.73
N VAL A 72 0.14 -4.13 -4.40
CA VAL A 72 -0.44 -3.15 -5.34
C VAL A 72 0.60 -2.15 -5.80
N ALA A 73 1.42 -1.63 -4.88
CA ALA A 73 2.51 -0.72 -5.22
C ALA A 73 3.49 -1.35 -6.22
N ARG A 74 3.90 -2.62 -6.00
CA ARG A 74 4.78 -3.36 -6.92
C ARG A 74 4.13 -3.53 -8.30
N GLU A 75 2.89 -3.99 -8.35
CA GLU A 75 2.16 -4.19 -9.61
C GLU A 75 1.99 -2.89 -10.40
N TYR A 76 1.73 -1.77 -9.71
CA TYR A 76 1.63 -0.46 -10.34
C TYR A 76 2.94 -0.04 -10.99
N LEU A 77 4.05 -0.17 -10.27
CA LEU A 77 5.38 0.18 -10.75
C LEU A 77 5.84 -0.71 -11.91
N GLU A 78 5.56 -2.02 -11.87
CA GLU A 78 5.80 -2.94 -12.99
C GLU A 78 5.01 -2.55 -14.26
N LYS A 79 3.74 -2.13 -14.09
CA LYS A 79 2.91 -1.62 -15.20
C LYS A 79 3.47 -0.32 -15.77
N LEU A 80 4.05 0.56 -14.96
CA LEU A 80 4.69 1.79 -15.43
C LEU A 80 5.99 1.50 -16.19
N ALA A 81 6.82 0.59 -15.69
CA ALA A 81 8.06 0.20 -16.36
C ALA A 81 7.77 -0.41 -17.74
N SER A 82 6.83 -1.36 -17.82
CA SER A 82 6.44 -2.02 -19.09
C SER A 82 5.76 -1.10 -20.12
N ARG A 83 5.24 0.06 -19.69
CA ARG A 83 4.70 1.10 -20.59
C ARG A 83 5.78 2.05 -21.11
N SER A 84 6.88 2.18 -20.38
CA SER A 84 7.98 3.10 -20.73
C SER A 84 8.95 2.50 -21.76
N ASP A 85 8.86 1.17 -21.99
CA ASP A 85 9.64 0.43 -22.98
C ASP A 85 8.98 0.38 -24.38
N LYS A 86 7.89 1.12 -24.61
CA LYS A 86 7.19 1.24 -25.89
C LYS A 86 7.22 2.67 -26.41
#